data_AF-A0A1Y6CCP2-F1
#
_entry.id   AF-A0A1Y6CCP2-F1
#
_cell.length_a   1.000
_cell.length_b   1.000
_cell.length_c   1.000
_cell.angle_alpha   90.00
_cell.angle_beta   90.00
_cell.angle_gamma   90.00
#
_symmetry.space_group_name_H-M   'P 1'
#
loop_
_entity.id
_entity.type
_entity.pdbx_description
1 polymer ?
#
loop_
_entity_poly.entity_id
_entity_poly.type
_entity_poly.pdbx_seq_one_letter_code
_entity_poly.pdbx_strand_id
1 'polypeptide(L)'
;MQPSAYFSANYREARSRFLEAVQGIGATAAAEVNPTAGPSGETLATDVLRIGPADAERVLVSISGTHGVEGYCGSGVQVGWLQSGLWREVPEGVAQVVIHAINPYGFAWNRRVTEDNVDLNRNFLHFDQPLPENPGYDELHPVLYPEDWTEESVAAAEAAEERFAEAHGPLAVQQAISGGQYRHPDGLFYGGRQPTWSHRTLLSVLERELAGARRVAIIDYHTGLGPYGYGERITVHAPGSTAEARVAEWYQGDFTNPAAGTSTSAVLQGTNCGGIERRFPDLELGMIALEYGTEPVPEILEALRADNWLHGRGNPATPLGREVKARIRNAFYGDTDSWKRDIWERAVDTQRLAVAALAGG
;
A
#
# COMPACT_ATOMS: atom_id res chain seq x y z
N MET A 1 -0.21 25.54 -8.84
CA MET A 1 0.69 25.13 -7.74
C MET A 1 1.62 24.06 -8.30
N GLN A 2 2.90 24.00 -7.91
CA GLN A 2 3.76 22.89 -8.33
C GLN A 2 3.31 21.61 -7.60
N PRO A 3 3.15 20.46 -8.28
CA PRO A 3 2.66 19.24 -7.64
C PRO A 3 3.44 18.80 -6.40
N SER A 4 4.75 19.08 -6.34
CA SER A 4 5.59 18.72 -5.19
C SER A 4 5.17 19.39 -3.88
N ALA A 5 4.46 20.52 -3.93
CA ALA A 5 3.92 21.21 -2.74
C ALA A 5 2.85 20.39 -2.00
N TYR A 6 2.25 19.39 -2.64
CA TYR A 6 1.26 18.52 -2.00
C TYR A 6 1.90 17.43 -1.11
N PHE A 7 3.16 17.10 -1.35
CA PHE A 7 3.86 16.00 -0.69
C PHE A 7 4.60 16.47 0.56
N SER A 8 4.70 15.60 1.54
CA SER A 8 5.19 15.93 2.90
C SER A 8 6.48 15.19 3.22
N ALA A 9 7.26 15.71 4.16
CA ALA A 9 8.53 15.11 4.56
C ALA A 9 8.37 13.97 5.58
N ASN A 10 7.30 14.00 6.38
CA ASN A 10 6.99 13.02 7.45
C ASN A 10 5.47 12.85 7.64
N TYR A 11 5.07 11.80 8.38
CA TYR A 11 3.66 11.51 8.70
C TYR A 11 2.91 12.67 9.35
N ARG A 12 3.51 13.34 10.34
CA ARG A 12 2.86 14.44 11.07
C ARG A 12 2.47 15.57 10.13
N GLU A 13 3.39 15.96 9.26
CA GLU A 13 3.15 16.96 8.23
C GLU A 13 2.10 16.49 7.22
N ALA A 14 2.20 15.23 6.77
CA ALA A 14 1.24 14.62 5.84
C ALA A 14 -0.20 14.66 6.39
N ARG A 15 -0.37 14.28 7.65
CA ARG A 15 -1.66 14.31 8.36
C ARG A 15 -2.17 15.74 8.56
N SER A 16 -1.32 16.66 9.00
CA SER A 16 -1.71 18.09 9.17
C SER A 16 -2.22 18.66 7.86
N ARG A 17 -1.47 18.48 6.77
CA ARG A 17 -1.84 18.99 5.45
C ARG A 17 -3.11 18.34 4.89
N PHE A 18 -3.33 17.06 5.14
CA PHE A 18 -4.59 16.39 4.78
C PHE A 18 -5.78 17.02 5.51
N LEU A 19 -5.69 17.17 6.84
CA LEU A 19 -6.76 17.77 7.65
C LEU A 19 -6.99 19.25 7.29
N GLU A 20 -5.94 20.02 7.02
CA GLU A 20 -6.04 21.40 6.51
C GLU A 20 -6.72 21.46 5.14
N ALA A 21 -6.41 20.52 4.24
CA ALA A 21 -7.06 20.44 2.92
C ALA A 21 -8.54 20.06 3.04
N VAL A 22 -8.89 19.14 3.94
CA VAL A 22 -10.28 18.79 4.27
C VAL A 22 -11.05 20.01 4.80
N GLN A 23 -10.47 20.75 5.75
CA GLN A 23 -11.06 21.98 6.27
C GLN A 23 -11.19 23.07 5.19
N GLY A 24 -10.20 23.17 4.30
CA GLY A 24 -10.19 24.14 3.20
C GLY A 24 -11.33 23.96 2.19
N ILE A 25 -11.93 22.77 2.11
CA ILE A 25 -13.12 22.51 1.31
C ILE A 25 -14.43 22.57 2.13
N GLY A 26 -14.35 22.94 3.40
CA GLY A 26 -15.51 23.02 4.31
C GLY A 26 -16.01 21.68 4.83
N ALA A 27 -15.20 20.61 4.73
CA ALA A 27 -15.56 19.27 5.18
C ALA A 27 -14.89 18.91 6.52
N THR A 28 -15.23 17.74 7.04
CA THR A 28 -14.62 17.15 8.25
C THR A 28 -14.21 15.72 7.97
N ALA A 29 -13.10 15.26 8.56
CA ALA A 29 -12.68 13.87 8.52
C ALA A 29 -12.97 13.18 9.88
N ALA A 30 -13.37 11.92 9.83
CA ALA A 30 -13.45 11.05 11.00
C ALA A 30 -12.11 10.37 11.24
N ALA A 31 -11.64 10.33 12.49
CA ALA A 31 -10.37 9.74 12.85
C ALA A 31 -10.56 8.38 13.53
N GLU A 32 -9.94 7.34 12.97
CA GLU A 32 -9.80 6.02 13.59
C GLU A 32 -8.42 5.97 14.25
N VAL A 33 -8.37 6.13 15.58
CA VAL A 33 -7.12 6.23 16.33
C VAL A 33 -6.46 4.85 16.49
N ASN A 34 -5.21 4.74 16.07
CA ASN A 34 -4.39 3.55 16.33
C ASN A 34 -3.95 3.56 17.81
N PRO A 35 -3.98 2.41 18.51
CA PRO A 35 -3.65 2.34 19.93
C PRO A 35 -2.17 2.60 20.24
N THR A 36 -1.30 2.56 19.23
CA THR A 36 0.14 2.81 19.37
C THR A 36 0.50 4.26 19.09
N ALA A 37 1.71 4.66 19.49
CA ALA A 37 2.23 6.00 19.26
C ALA A 37 3.28 6.02 18.13
N GLY A 38 3.41 7.19 17.50
CA GLY A 38 4.48 7.46 16.54
C GLY A 38 5.85 7.56 17.20
N PRO A 39 6.92 7.67 16.39
CA PRO A 39 8.29 7.74 16.89
C PRO A 39 8.59 8.94 17.79
N SER A 40 7.79 10.02 17.72
CA SER A 40 7.91 11.17 18.64
C SER A 40 6.79 11.21 19.69
N GLY A 41 6.09 10.09 19.92
CA GLY A 41 4.98 9.98 20.87
C GLY A 41 3.66 10.58 20.36
N GLU A 42 3.54 10.93 19.08
CA GLU A 42 2.31 11.46 18.51
C GLU A 42 1.21 10.42 18.35
N THR A 43 -0.04 10.88 18.42
CA THR A 43 -1.21 10.08 18.07
C THR A 43 -1.19 9.70 16.60
N LEU A 44 -1.29 8.41 16.36
CA LEU A 44 -1.45 7.82 15.04
C LEU A 44 -2.93 7.58 14.76
N ALA A 45 -3.38 7.90 13.55
CA ALA A 45 -4.74 7.67 13.11
C ALA A 45 -4.83 7.48 11.60
N THR A 46 -5.84 6.73 11.19
CA THR A 46 -6.41 6.78 9.84
C THR A 46 -7.49 7.86 9.84
N ASP A 47 -7.42 8.81 8.91
CA ASP A 47 -8.44 9.86 8.78
C ASP A 47 -9.29 9.60 7.53
N VAL A 48 -10.62 9.63 7.68
CA VAL A 48 -11.59 9.27 6.64
C VAL A 48 -12.43 10.48 6.28
N LEU A 49 -12.39 10.89 5.02
CA LEU A 49 -13.22 11.96 4.46
C LEU A 49 -14.26 11.37 3.50
N ARG A 50 -15.52 11.78 3.65
CA ARG A 50 -16.57 11.57 2.66
C ARG A 50 -16.96 12.90 1.99
N ILE A 51 -17.07 12.89 0.67
CA ILE A 51 -17.64 13.98 -0.12
C ILE A 51 -18.81 13.41 -0.95
N GLY A 52 -19.95 14.09 -0.98
CA GLY A 52 -21.12 13.66 -1.75
C GLY A 52 -22.18 12.92 -0.90
N PRO A 53 -23.23 12.38 -1.54
CA PRO A 53 -24.40 11.83 -0.85
C PRO A 53 -24.05 10.65 0.08
N ALA A 54 -24.71 10.57 1.24
CA ALA A 54 -24.51 9.47 2.20
C ALA A 54 -25.01 8.12 1.67
N ASP A 55 -26.01 8.16 0.79
CA ASP A 55 -26.70 7.02 0.17
C ASP A 55 -26.30 6.79 -1.30
N ALA A 56 -25.16 7.34 -1.73
CA ALA A 56 -24.68 7.20 -3.10
C ALA A 56 -24.48 5.72 -3.47
N GLU A 57 -25.15 5.28 -4.55
CA GLU A 57 -24.95 3.93 -5.10
C GLU A 57 -23.58 3.76 -5.80
N ARG A 58 -22.87 4.87 -6.04
CA ARG A 58 -21.60 4.91 -6.76
C ARG A 58 -20.55 5.61 -5.92
N VAL A 59 -19.43 4.94 -5.68
CA VAL A 59 -18.40 5.46 -4.78
C VAL A 59 -17.01 5.33 -5.39
N LEU A 60 -16.26 6.43 -5.42
CA LEU A 60 -14.82 6.44 -5.65
C LEU A 60 -14.12 6.39 -4.29
N VAL A 61 -13.28 5.37 -4.07
CA VAL A 61 -12.46 5.24 -2.87
C VAL A 61 -10.99 5.44 -3.25
N SER A 62 -10.28 6.24 -2.46
CA SER A 62 -8.83 6.30 -2.50
C SER A 62 -8.23 5.90 -1.16
N ILE A 63 -7.21 5.05 -1.19
CA ILE A 63 -6.52 4.53 -0.01
C ILE A 63 -5.05 4.92 -0.08
N SER A 64 -4.50 5.39 1.04
CA SER A 64 -3.07 5.63 1.17
C SER A 64 -2.49 4.85 2.36
N GLY A 65 -1.24 4.42 2.20
CA GLY A 65 -0.47 3.82 3.27
C GLY A 65 -0.95 2.42 3.65
N THR A 66 -1.42 1.60 2.69
CA THR A 66 -1.60 0.15 2.95
C THR A 66 -0.28 -0.47 3.39
N HIS A 67 0.77 -0.22 2.61
CA HIS A 67 2.14 -0.30 3.10
C HIS A 67 2.51 1.07 3.68
N GLY A 68 2.89 1.10 4.96
CA GLY A 68 2.91 2.35 5.71
C GLY A 68 3.84 3.41 5.10
N VAL A 69 5.09 3.07 4.81
CA VAL A 69 6.10 3.97 4.22
C VAL A 69 5.68 4.52 2.85
N GLU A 70 4.81 3.84 2.13
CA GLU A 70 4.28 4.29 0.83
C GLU A 70 3.22 5.40 1.00
N GLY A 71 2.80 5.67 2.25
CA GLY A 71 1.85 6.72 2.62
C GLY A 71 2.25 8.12 2.15
N TYR A 72 3.54 8.41 1.95
CA TYR A 72 3.99 9.69 1.39
C TYR A 72 3.40 9.96 0.00
N CYS A 73 3.36 8.93 -0.83
CA CYS A 73 2.84 9.00 -2.20
C CYS A 73 1.34 9.26 -2.17
N GLY A 74 0.58 8.34 -1.57
CA GLY A 74 -0.88 8.43 -1.53
C GLY A 74 -1.39 9.67 -0.78
N SER A 75 -0.76 10.05 0.32
CA SER A 75 -1.11 11.29 1.03
C SER A 75 -0.90 12.53 0.17
N GLY A 76 0.19 12.60 -0.59
CA GLY A 76 0.46 13.74 -1.48
C GLY A 76 -0.62 13.87 -2.56
N VAL A 77 -1.02 12.74 -3.16
CA VAL A 77 -2.11 12.70 -4.13
C VAL A 77 -3.43 13.15 -3.49
N GLN A 78 -3.78 12.63 -2.32
CA GLN A 78 -5.03 12.97 -1.63
C GLN A 78 -5.09 14.47 -1.26
N VAL A 79 -3.99 15.03 -0.74
CA VAL A 79 -3.88 16.49 -0.46
C VAL A 79 -4.03 17.29 -1.75
N GLY A 80 -3.32 16.90 -2.80
CA GLY A 80 -3.38 17.58 -4.10
C GLY A 80 -4.77 17.57 -4.70
N TRP A 81 -5.49 16.44 -4.63
CA TRP A 81 -6.85 16.29 -5.14
C TRP A 81 -7.82 17.29 -4.50
N LEU A 82 -7.70 17.47 -3.19
CA LEU A 82 -8.51 18.42 -2.42
C LEU A 82 -8.12 19.88 -2.71
N GLN A 83 -6.82 20.21 -2.63
CA GLN A 83 -6.33 21.59 -2.77
C GLN A 83 -6.41 22.13 -4.20
N SER A 84 -6.27 21.27 -5.21
CA SER A 84 -6.44 21.66 -6.62
C SER A 84 -7.90 21.88 -7.01
N GLY A 85 -8.84 21.37 -6.22
CA GLY A 85 -10.27 21.43 -6.49
C GLY A 85 -10.77 20.37 -7.47
N LEU A 86 -9.93 19.41 -7.88
CA LEU A 86 -10.29 18.33 -8.82
C LEU A 86 -11.40 17.41 -8.27
N TRP A 87 -11.56 17.34 -6.94
CA TRP A 87 -12.70 16.66 -6.32
C TRP A 87 -14.08 17.14 -6.82
N ARG A 88 -14.17 18.35 -7.38
CA ARG A 88 -15.40 18.89 -7.99
C ARG A 88 -15.68 18.33 -9.39
N GLU A 89 -14.73 17.64 -10.01
CA GLU A 89 -14.95 16.93 -11.28
C GLU A 89 -15.81 15.67 -11.08
N VAL A 90 -15.95 15.20 -9.84
CA VAL A 90 -16.81 14.06 -9.51
C VAL A 90 -18.29 14.47 -9.57
N PRO A 91 -19.15 13.76 -10.34
CA PRO A 91 -20.57 14.10 -10.48
C PRO A 91 -21.36 14.06 -9.16
N GLU A 92 -22.42 14.87 -9.06
CA GLU A 92 -23.25 15.05 -7.84
C GLU A 92 -23.84 13.73 -7.27
N GLY A 93 -24.02 12.70 -8.11
CA GLY A 93 -24.52 11.38 -7.72
C GLY A 93 -23.46 10.32 -7.40
N VAL A 94 -22.17 10.72 -7.33
CA VAL A 94 -21.05 9.82 -7.00
C VAL A 94 -20.39 10.35 -5.72
N ALA A 95 -20.30 9.50 -4.70
CA ALA A 95 -19.57 9.84 -3.47
C ALA A 95 -18.07 9.58 -3.64
N GLN A 96 -17.25 10.34 -2.91
CA GLN A 96 -15.83 10.13 -2.77
C GLN A 96 -15.53 9.77 -1.32
N VAL A 97 -14.77 8.70 -1.11
CA VAL A 97 -14.26 8.28 0.19
C VAL A 97 -12.74 8.31 0.13
N VAL A 98 -12.12 9.13 0.96
CA VAL A 98 -10.67 9.26 1.05
C VAL A 98 -10.23 8.67 2.38
N ILE A 99 -9.53 7.55 2.33
CA ILE A 99 -8.94 6.87 3.48
C ILE A 99 -7.46 7.25 3.53
N HIS A 100 -7.12 8.18 4.41
CA HIS A 100 -5.76 8.66 4.61
C HIS A 100 -5.04 7.81 5.66
N ALA A 101 -3.91 7.21 5.27
CA ALA A 101 -3.02 6.43 6.13
C ALA A 101 -3.70 5.24 6.84
N ILE A 102 -4.09 4.19 6.10
CA ILE A 102 -4.71 2.99 6.68
C ILE A 102 -3.77 2.19 7.60
N ASN A 103 -2.46 2.25 7.36
CA ASN A 103 -1.40 1.83 8.29
C ASN A 103 -0.61 3.05 8.76
N PRO A 104 -1.13 3.82 9.75
CA PRO A 104 -0.48 5.03 10.22
C PRO A 104 0.78 4.71 11.03
N TYR A 105 0.89 3.50 11.61
CA TYR A 105 2.11 3.03 12.27
C TYR A 105 3.26 2.93 11.28
N GLY A 106 3.10 2.14 10.22
CA GLY A 106 4.16 1.99 9.22
C GLY A 106 4.50 3.33 8.58
N PHE A 107 3.52 4.20 8.36
CA PHE A 107 3.78 5.52 7.79
C PHE A 107 4.64 6.39 8.71
N ALA A 108 4.26 6.51 9.99
CA ALA A 108 5.01 7.32 10.95
C ALA A 108 6.41 6.76 11.25
N TRP A 109 6.53 5.44 11.31
CA TRP A 109 7.79 4.76 11.61
C TRP A 109 8.65 4.52 10.36
N ASN A 110 8.26 4.96 9.16
CA ASN A 110 8.93 4.63 7.89
C ASN A 110 9.12 3.12 7.70
N ARG A 111 8.05 2.34 7.84
CA ARG A 111 8.03 0.89 7.64
C ARG A 111 6.93 0.49 6.67
N ARG A 112 7.16 -0.59 5.93
CA ARG A 112 6.13 -1.20 5.08
C ARG A 112 4.98 -1.80 5.92
N VAL A 113 5.32 -2.36 7.07
CA VAL A 113 4.45 -3.20 7.91
C VAL A 113 3.72 -2.42 9.02
N THR A 114 2.76 -3.07 9.66
CA THR A 114 2.02 -2.58 10.84
C THR A 114 2.86 -2.66 12.13
N GLU A 115 2.27 -2.27 13.26
CA GLU A 115 2.85 -2.37 14.61
C GLU A 115 3.28 -3.79 14.98
N ASP A 116 2.61 -4.80 14.42
CA ASP A 116 2.84 -6.22 14.71
C ASP A 116 3.83 -6.88 13.73
N ASN A 117 4.59 -6.09 12.97
CA ASN A 117 5.44 -6.56 11.87
C ASN A 117 4.67 -7.26 10.73
N VAL A 118 3.36 -7.03 10.65
CA VAL A 118 2.52 -7.65 9.62
C VAL A 118 2.46 -6.79 8.37
N ASP A 119 2.75 -7.38 7.21
CA ASP A 119 2.40 -6.82 5.90
C ASP A 119 0.88 -6.87 5.73
N LEU A 120 0.27 -5.68 5.71
CA LEU A 120 -1.18 -5.53 5.66
C LEU A 120 -1.77 -6.19 4.41
N ASN A 121 -1.06 -6.16 3.27
CA ASN A 121 -1.52 -6.75 2.02
C ASN A 121 -1.24 -8.26 1.93
N ARG A 122 -1.02 -8.92 3.08
CA ARG A 122 -1.07 -10.38 3.30
C ARG A 122 -2.01 -10.75 4.45
N ASN A 123 -2.64 -9.78 5.11
CA ASN A 123 -3.37 -10.02 6.36
C ASN A 123 -4.88 -10.29 6.15
N PHE A 124 -5.37 -10.36 4.92
CA PHE A 124 -6.79 -10.61 4.64
C PHE A 124 -7.02 -12.07 4.25
N LEU A 125 -6.66 -13.00 5.14
CA LEU A 125 -6.96 -14.43 5.01
C LEU A 125 -8.14 -14.86 5.88
N HIS A 126 -8.63 -16.08 5.65
CA HIS A 126 -9.48 -16.81 6.59
C HIS A 126 -8.61 -17.39 7.71
N PHE A 127 -8.50 -16.67 8.82
CA PHE A 127 -7.65 -17.08 9.97
C PHE A 127 -8.19 -18.28 10.75
N ASP A 128 -9.39 -18.75 10.44
CA ASP A 128 -9.98 -20.00 10.93
C ASP A 128 -9.59 -21.23 10.08
N GLN A 129 -8.88 -21.02 8.97
CA GLN A 129 -8.35 -22.07 8.09
C GLN A 129 -6.82 -22.21 8.22
N PRO A 130 -6.21 -23.32 7.75
CA PRO A 130 -4.77 -23.44 7.66
C PRO A 130 -4.15 -22.28 6.87
N LEU A 131 -3.10 -21.67 7.41
CA LEU A 131 -2.40 -20.56 6.76
C LEU A 131 -1.46 -21.09 5.65
N PRO A 132 -1.24 -20.31 4.59
CA PRO A 132 -0.33 -20.69 3.51
C PRO A 132 1.08 -21.01 4.01
N GLU A 133 1.66 -22.07 3.45
CA GLU A 133 3.06 -22.43 3.69
C GLU A 133 3.97 -21.79 2.64
N ASN A 134 5.20 -21.45 3.04
CA ASN A 134 6.21 -20.95 2.14
C ASN A 134 7.56 -21.60 2.49
N PRO A 135 7.81 -22.85 2.05
CA PRO A 135 9.04 -23.57 2.39
C PRO A 135 10.30 -22.88 1.83
N GLY A 136 10.20 -22.14 0.72
CA GLY A 136 11.31 -21.35 0.19
C GLY A 136 11.70 -20.21 1.14
N TYR A 137 10.71 -19.52 1.72
CA TYR A 137 10.99 -18.56 2.79
C TYR A 137 11.55 -19.24 4.03
N ASP A 138 11.02 -20.41 4.43
CA ASP A 138 11.52 -21.15 5.59
C ASP A 138 13.01 -21.50 5.44
N GLU A 139 13.45 -21.85 4.23
CA GLU A 139 14.86 -22.12 3.91
C GLU A 139 15.73 -20.85 3.98
N LEU A 140 15.24 -19.74 3.44
CA LEU A 140 15.99 -18.47 3.36
C LEU A 140 15.93 -17.64 4.65
N HIS A 141 14.97 -17.87 5.54
CA HIS A 141 14.76 -17.03 6.72
C HIS A 141 16.02 -16.81 7.58
N PRO A 142 16.85 -17.82 7.89
CA PRO A 142 18.04 -17.63 8.73
C PRO A 142 19.04 -16.60 8.17
N VAL A 143 19.15 -16.46 6.85
CA VAL A 143 20.03 -15.47 6.21
C VAL A 143 19.33 -14.14 5.95
N LEU A 144 18.00 -14.14 5.80
CA LEU A 144 17.20 -12.91 5.67
C LEU A 144 17.03 -12.18 7.00
N TYR A 145 17.19 -12.88 8.12
CA TYR A 145 17.06 -12.31 9.46
C TYR A 145 18.25 -12.72 10.37
N PRO A 146 19.47 -12.21 10.07
CA PRO A 146 20.69 -12.62 10.76
C PRO A 146 20.75 -12.13 12.22
N GLU A 147 21.66 -12.70 13.02
CA GLU A 147 21.98 -12.22 14.38
C GLU A 147 22.45 -10.77 14.35
N ASP A 148 23.49 -10.50 13.58
CA ASP A 148 24.06 -9.16 13.41
C ASP A 148 23.86 -8.65 11.98
N TRP A 149 23.74 -7.32 11.84
CA TRP A 149 23.73 -6.65 10.54
C TRP A 149 25.12 -6.17 10.18
N THR A 150 25.83 -6.99 9.41
CA THR A 150 27.21 -6.74 8.95
C THR A 150 27.32 -6.97 7.44
N GLU A 151 28.41 -6.49 6.83
CA GLU A 151 28.74 -6.79 5.44
C GLU A 151 28.82 -8.31 5.19
N GLU A 152 29.30 -9.08 6.16
CA GLU A 152 29.35 -10.54 6.08
C GLU A 152 27.95 -11.17 6.05
N SER A 153 27.02 -10.69 6.88
CA SER A 153 25.63 -11.18 6.88
C SER A 153 24.90 -10.84 5.57
N VAL A 154 25.18 -9.67 4.99
CA VAL A 154 24.60 -9.24 3.71
C VAL A 154 25.12 -10.14 2.58
N ALA A 155 26.43 -10.35 2.50
CA ALA A 155 27.03 -11.24 1.51
C ALA A 155 26.58 -12.71 1.66
N ALA A 156 26.37 -13.17 2.90
CA ALA A 156 25.85 -14.51 3.16
C ALA A 156 24.40 -14.68 2.63
N ALA A 157 23.57 -13.65 2.75
CA ALA A 157 22.22 -13.64 2.21
C ALA A 157 22.22 -13.63 0.67
N GLU A 158 23.02 -12.77 0.04
CA GLU A 158 23.18 -12.74 -1.42
C GLU A 158 23.62 -14.11 -1.97
N ALA A 159 24.65 -14.71 -1.37
CA ALA A 159 25.13 -16.03 -1.80
C ALA A 159 24.08 -17.14 -1.59
N ALA A 160 23.20 -17.03 -0.58
CA ALA A 160 22.11 -17.98 -0.36
C ALA A 160 20.98 -17.79 -1.38
N GLU A 161 20.63 -16.55 -1.70
CA GLU A 161 19.65 -16.22 -2.75
C GLU A 161 20.14 -16.71 -4.13
N GLU A 162 21.43 -16.54 -4.44
CA GLU A 162 22.05 -17.08 -5.66
C GLU A 162 21.96 -18.61 -5.72
N ARG A 163 22.35 -19.32 -4.65
CA ARG A 163 22.23 -20.79 -4.58
C ARG A 163 20.77 -21.24 -4.74
N PHE A 164 19.84 -20.51 -4.15
CA PHE A 164 18.42 -20.81 -4.29
C PHE A 164 17.93 -20.58 -5.72
N ALA A 165 18.41 -19.52 -6.38
CA ALA A 165 18.11 -19.23 -7.79
C ALA A 165 18.69 -20.29 -8.73
N GLU A 166 19.91 -20.78 -8.48
CA GLU A 166 20.52 -21.86 -9.27
C GLU A 166 19.71 -23.16 -9.18
N ALA A 167 19.15 -23.46 -8.00
CA ALA A 167 18.37 -24.68 -7.77
C ALA A 167 16.92 -24.58 -8.28
N HIS A 168 16.28 -23.42 -8.16
CA HIS A 168 14.83 -23.27 -8.34
C HIS A 168 14.43 -22.27 -9.44
N GLY A 169 15.38 -21.52 -9.98
CA GLY A 169 15.17 -20.46 -10.96
C GLY A 169 14.99 -19.06 -10.33
N PRO A 170 15.27 -17.98 -11.08
CA PRO A 170 15.28 -16.62 -10.55
C PRO A 170 13.91 -16.13 -10.05
N LEU A 171 12.81 -16.54 -10.71
CA LEU A 171 11.45 -16.19 -10.28
C LEU A 171 11.08 -16.85 -8.93
N ALA A 172 11.70 -17.99 -8.59
CA ALA A 172 11.43 -18.68 -7.34
C ALA A 172 11.98 -17.91 -6.13
N VAL A 173 13.11 -17.20 -6.27
CA VAL A 173 13.64 -16.32 -5.20
C VAL A 173 12.66 -15.20 -4.89
N GLN A 174 12.19 -14.49 -5.93
CA GLN A 174 11.23 -13.41 -5.75
C GLN A 174 9.95 -13.92 -5.08
N GLN A 175 9.41 -15.05 -5.54
CA GLN A 175 8.22 -15.65 -4.93
C GLN A 175 8.46 -16.12 -3.48
N ALA A 176 9.61 -16.74 -3.19
CA ALA A 176 9.97 -17.17 -1.85
C ALA A 176 10.00 -16.00 -0.87
N ILE A 177 10.68 -14.90 -1.23
CA ILE A 177 10.85 -13.74 -0.35
C ILE A 177 9.57 -12.89 -0.30
N SER A 178 9.05 -12.45 -1.44
CA SER A 178 7.97 -11.45 -1.53
C SER A 178 6.56 -12.02 -1.59
N GLY A 179 6.39 -13.34 -1.79
CA GLY A 179 5.08 -14.00 -1.85
C GLY A 179 4.31 -13.96 -0.52
N GLY A 180 5.02 -13.73 0.59
CA GLY A 180 4.48 -13.69 1.95
C GLY A 180 4.63 -15.01 2.69
N GLN A 181 4.56 -14.95 4.01
CA GLN A 181 4.75 -16.10 4.90
C GLN A 181 4.04 -15.88 6.25
N TYR A 182 3.81 -16.97 6.99
CA TYR A 182 2.99 -16.96 8.21
C TYR A 182 3.61 -17.73 9.39
N ARG A 183 4.87 -18.16 9.26
CA ARG A 183 5.61 -18.98 10.24
C ARG A 183 6.64 -18.19 11.04
N HIS A 184 7.20 -17.12 10.47
CA HIS A 184 8.26 -16.30 11.05
C HIS A 184 7.74 -14.90 11.37
N PRO A 185 7.20 -14.64 12.57
CA PRO A 185 6.64 -13.33 12.91
C PRO A 185 7.67 -12.18 12.88
N ASP A 186 8.95 -12.51 12.96
CA ASP A 186 10.11 -11.63 12.87
C ASP A 186 10.63 -11.47 11.43
N GLY A 187 10.06 -12.19 10.46
CA GLY A 187 10.47 -12.19 9.07
C GLY A 187 9.80 -11.12 8.21
N LEU A 188 10.41 -10.88 7.04
CA LEU A 188 9.83 -10.13 5.94
C LEU A 188 8.50 -10.71 5.47
N PHE A 189 7.63 -9.83 4.97
CA PHE A 189 6.33 -10.16 4.36
C PHE A 189 5.46 -11.10 5.23
N TYR A 190 5.61 -11.01 6.55
CA TYR A 190 4.80 -11.75 7.50
C TYR A 190 3.34 -11.31 7.42
N GLY A 191 2.41 -12.24 7.20
CA GLY A 191 0.99 -11.91 7.03
C GLY A 191 0.16 -11.95 8.32
N GLY A 192 0.76 -12.24 9.48
CA GLY A 192 0.06 -12.31 10.77
C GLY A 192 -0.75 -13.58 10.98
N ARG A 193 -1.31 -13.77 12.18
CA ARG A 193 -2.16 -14.94 12.51
C ARG A 193 -3.61 -14.59 12.84
N GLN A 194 -3.94 -13.30 12.75
CA GLN A 194 -5.25 -12.73 13.02
C GLN A 194 -5.33 -11.37 12.31
N PRO A 195 -6.53 -10.80 12.16
CA PRO A 195 -6.67 -9.44 11.64
C PRO A 195 -5.87 -8.45 12.50
N THR A 196 -5.07 -7.58 11.87
CA THR A 196 -4.40 -6.45 12.53
C THR A 196 -5.40 -5.34 12.87
N TRP A 197 -4.93 -4.30 13.56
CA TRP A 197 -5.72 -3.07 13.72
C TRP A 197 -6.11 -2.50 12.35
N SER A 198 -5.16 -2.30 11.44
CA SER A 198 -5.42 -1.73 10.11
C SER A 198 -6.38 -2.56 9.25
N HIS A 199 -6.32 -3.90 9.35
CA HIS A 199 -7.29 -4.77 8.69
C HIS A 199 -8.71 -4.47 9.17
N ARG A 200 -8.93 -4.52 10.50
CA ARG A 200 -10.27 -4.28 11.07
C ARG A 200 -10.76 -2.88 10.78
N THR A 201 -9.88 -1.89 10.88
CA THR A 201 -10.18 -0.50 10.54
C THR A 201 -10.63 -0.37 9.09
N LEU A 202 -9.90 -0.97 8.14
CA LEU A 202 -10.26 -0.89 6.72
C LEU A 202 -11.65 -1.45 6.45
N LEU A 203 -11.93 -2.67 6.93
CA LEU A 203 -13.23 -3.29 6.71
C LEU A 203 -14.35 -2.51 7.41
N SER A 204 -14.14 -2.06 8.66
CA SER A 204 -15.14 -1.25 9.38
C SER A 204 -15.44 0.08 8.69
N VAL A 205 -14.42 0.76 8.14
CA VAL A 205 -14.60 1.99 7.39
C VAL A 205 -15.38 1.72 6.11
N LEU A 206 -15.00 0.71 5.33
CA LEU A 206 -15.69 0.39 4.09
C LEU A 206 -17.13 -0.06 4.33
N GLU A 207 -17.41 -0.81 5.40
CA GLU A 207 -18.78 -1.20 5.78
C GLU A 207 -19.67 0.02 6.03
N ARG A 208 -19.13 1.04 6.71
CA ARG A 208 -19.85 2.28 7.00
C ARG A 208 -20.01 3.15 5.74
N GLU A 209 -18.93 3.34 4.99
CA GLU A 209 -18.89 4.30 3.89
C GLU A 209 -19.47 3.75 2.58
N LEU A 210 -19.55 2.42 2.42
CA LEU A 210 -20.15 1.78 1.25
C LEU A 210 -21.57 1.28 1.54
N ALA A 211 -22.18 1.70 2.65
CA ALA A 211 -23.58 1.40 2.95
C ALA A 211 -24.49 1.95 1.85
N GLY A 212 -25.11 1.06 1.07
CA GLY A 212 -25.96 1.42 -0.07
C GLY A 212 -25.23 1.55 -1.41
N ALA A 213 -23.90 1.41 -1.43
CA ALA A 213 -23.15 1.36 -2.68
C ALA A 213 -23.49 0.09 -3.48
N ARG A 214 -23.48 0.22 -4.80
CA ARG A 214 -23.60 -0.89 -5.77
C ARG A 214 -22.38 -0.98 -6.67
N ARG A 215 -21.79 0.15 -7.04
CA ARG A 215 -20.62 0.23 -7.93
C ARG A 215 -19.52 1.04 -7.27
N VAL A 216 -18.34 0.43 -7.13
CA VAL A 216 -17.24 1.02 -6.37
C VAL A 216 -15.93 0.91 -7.15
N ALA A 217 -15.25 2.05 -7.32
CA ALA A 217 -13.88 2.09 -7.81
C ALA A 217 -12.93 2.35 -6.63
N ILE A 218 -11.93 1.50 -6.42
CA ILE A 218 -10.93 1.67 -5.36
C ILE A 218 -9.55 1.85 -6.00
N ILE A 219 -8.86 2.93 -5.63
CA ILE A 219 -7.47 3.18 -6.01
C ILE A 219 -6.63 3.18 -4.72
N ASP A 220 -5.78 2.17 -4.56
CA ASP A 220 -4.81 2.08 -3.47
C ASP A 220 -3.43 2.53 -3.96
N TYR A 221 -2.86 3.57 -3.34
CA TYR A 221 -1.59 4.13 -3.80
C TYR A 221 -0.39 3.39 -3.20
N HIS A 222 0.49 2.94 -4.09
CA HIS A 222 1.65 2.13 -3.74
C HIS A 222 2.93 2.66 -4.36
N THR A 223 4.07 2.31 -3.77
CA THR A 223 5.39 2.62 -4.32
C THR A 223 6.36 1.47 -4.12
N GLY A 224 7.41 1.48 -4.93
CA GLY A 224 8.45 0.46 -4.90
C GLY A 224 8.73 -0.06 -6.29
N LEU A 225 7.78 -0.79 -6.87
CA LEU A 225 8.02 -1.64 -8.05
C LEU A 225 7.76 -0.91 -9.38
N GLY A 226 8.43 -1.36 -10.43
CA GLY A 226 8.28 -0.85 -11.78
C GLY A 226 9.20 0.34 -12.13
N PRO A 227 9.04 0.95 -13.30
CA PRO A 227 9.88 2.08 -13.73
C PRO A 227 9.64 3.34 -12.88
N TYR A 228 10.69 4.12 -12.66
CA TYR A 228 10.67 5.32 -11.83
C TYR A 228 9.51 6.27 -12.18
N GLY A 229 8.59 6.49 -11.24
CA GLY A 229 7.46 7.42 -11.39
C GLY A 229 6.34 6.96 -12.34
N TYR A 230 6.41 5.77 -12.94
CA TYR A 230 5.50 5.35 -14.02
C TYR A 230 4.03 5.21 -13.62
N GLY A 231 3.75 4.56 -12.48
CA GLY A 231 2.38 4.31 -12.01
C GLY A 231 1.65 3.21 -12.79
N GLU A 232 2.06 1.96 -12.56
CA GLU A 232 1.40 0.76 -13.08
C GLU A 232 0.04 0.57 -12.38
N ARG A 233 -1.03 0.33 -13.14
CA ARG A 233 -2.36 0.00 -12.60
C ARG A 233 -2.48 -1.50 -12.46
N ILE A 234 -2.26 -2.01 -11.26
CA ILE A 234 -2.25 -3.44 -10.99
C ILE A 234 -3.62 -3.85 -10.45
N THR A 235 -4.26 -4.83 -11.08
CA THR A 235 -5.38 -5.55 -10.46
C THR A 235 -4.94 -6.91 -9.98
N VAL A 236 -5.53 -7.34 -8.87
CA VAL A 236 -5.36 -8.70 -8.32
C VAL A 236 -6.67 -9.49 -8.38
N HIS A 237 -7.67 -8.97 -9.09
CA HIS A 237 -8.87 -9.71 -9.43
C HIS A 237 -8.51 -10.98 -10.20
N ALA A 238 -9.27 -12.05 -10.00
CA ALA A 238 -8.99 -13.31 -10.67
C ALA A 238 -9.01 -13.14 -12.21
N PRO A 239 -7.99 -13.64 -12.95
CA PRO A 239 -7.97 -13.56 -14.40
C PRO A 239 -9.23 -14.16 -15.05
N GLY A 240 -9.80 -13.46 -16.02
CA GLY A 240 -11.03 -13.83 -16.71
C GLY A 240 -12.32 -13.61 -15.90
N SER A 241 -12.24 -13.04 -14.70
CA SER A 241 -13.42 -12.71 -13.90
C SER A 241 -14.16 -11.48 -14.43
N THR A 242 -15.43 -11.34 -14.03
CA THR A 242 -16.20 -10.12 -14.29
C THR A 242 -15.57 -8.88 -13.65
N ALA A 243 -14.84 -9.04 -12.54
CA ALA A 243 -14.16 -7.95 -11.86
C ALA A 243 -12.91 -7.49 -12.63
N GLU A 244 -12.12 -8.40 -13.19
CA GLU A 244 -11.00 -8.04 -14.08
C GLU A 244 -11.52 -7.38 -15.37
N ALA A 245 -12.56 -7.93 -16.00
CA ALA A 245 -13.16 -7.33 -17.20
C ALA A 245 -13.64 -5.89 -16.95
N ARG A 246 -14.18 -5.62 -15.76
CA ARG A 246 -14.58 -4.28 -15.32
C ARG A 246 -13.37 -3.34 -15.17
N VAL A 247 -12.27 -3.81 -14.59
CA VAL A 247 -11.01 -3.03 -14.53
C VAL A 247 -10.52 -2.73 -15.95
N ALA A 248 -10.52 -3.73 -16.84
CA ALA A 248 -10.13 -3.54 -18.24
C ALA A 248 -10.97 -2.47 -18.93
N GLU A 249 -12.29 -2.46 -18.70
CA GLU A 249 -13.19 -1.43 -19.23
C GLU A 249 -12.89 -0.05 -18.62
N TRP A 250 -12.86 0.06 -17.29
CA TRP A 250 -12.77 1.33 -16.56
C TRP A 250 -11.43 2.04 -16.79
N TYR A 251 -10.36 1.28 -16.97
CA TYR A 251 -9.02 1.81 -17.21
C TYR A 251 -8.58 1.61 -18.67
N GLN A 252 -9.52 1.40 -19.59
CA GLN A 252 -9.29 1.37 -21.05
C GLN A 252 -8.19 0.40 -21.50
N GLY A 253 -8.08 -0.74 -20.83
CA GLY A 253 -7.06 -1.76 -21.09
C GLY A 253 -5.66 -1.42 -20.54
N ASP A 254 -5.45 -0.25 -19.94
CA ASP A 254 -4.20 0.13 -19.27
C ASP A 254 -4.20 -0.42 -17.84
N PHE A 255 -3.96 -1.72 -17.71
CA PHE A 255 -3.78 -2.43 -16.44
C PHE A 255 -2.87 -3.65 -16.61
N THR A 256 -2.34 -4.16 -15.50
CA THR A 256 -1.61 -5.43 -15.44
C THR A 256 -2.15 -6.32 -14.32
N ASN A 257 -1.84 -7.62 -14.38
CA ASN A 257 -2.30 -8.62 -13.41
C ASN A 257 -1.15 -9.61 -13.10
N PRO A 258 -0.69 -9.70 -11.84
CA PRO A 258 0.34 -10.65 -11.43
C PRO A 258 -0.01 -12.10 -11.75
N ALA A 259 -1.28 -12.49 -11.56
CA ALA A 259 -1.74 -13.85 -11.82
C ALA A 259 -1.81 -14.19 -13.32
N ALA A 260 -1.86 -13.17 -14.20
CA ALA A 260 -1.73 -13.33 -15.64
C ALA A 260 -0.26 -13.22 -16.14
N GLY A 261 0.69 -12.95 -15.23
CA GLY A 261 2.10 -12.78 -15.56
C GLY A 261 2.42 -11.48 -16.30
N THR A 262 1.55 -10.47 -16.24
CA THR A 262 1.73 -9.18 -16.94
C THR A 262 2.24 -8.06 -16.03
N SER A 263 2.36 -8.30 -14.72
CA SER A 263 2.84 -7.32 -13.74
C SER A 263 4.24 -7.69 -13.21
N THR A 264 4.97 -6.68 -12.75
CA THR A 264 6.25 -6.85 -12.02
C THR A 264 6.03 -7.43 -10.61
N SER A 265 4.83 -7.30 -10.07
CA SER A 265 4.47 -7.81 -8.74
C SER A 265 4.33 -9.33 -8.70
N ALA A 266 4.68 -9.93 -7.57
CA ALA A 266 4.48 -11.36 -7.31
C ALA A 266 2.99 -11.71 -7.12
N VAL A 267 2.64 -12.99 -7.27
CA VAL A 267 1.29 -13.48 -6.94
C VAL A 267 1.15 -13.60 -5.43
N LEU A 268 0.14 -12.93 -4.87
CA LEU A 268 -0.03 -12.77 -3.43
C LEU A 268 -1.29 -13.49 -2.94
N GLN A 269 -1.26 -13.89 -1.67
CA GLN A 269 -2.44 -14.36 -0.94
C GLN A 269 -2.71 -13.41 0.24
N GLY A 270 -3.98 -13.27 0.60
CA GLY A 270 -4.38 -12.41 1.72
C GLY A 270 -4.34 -10.91 1.40
N THR A 271 -4.52 -10.53 0.14
CA THR A 271 -4.55 -9.11 -0.28
C THR A 271 -5.80 -8.40 0.24
N ASN A 272 -5.69 -7.08 0.47
CA ASN A 272 -6.83 -6.28 0.87
C ASN A 272 -7.97 -6.34 -0.17
N CYS A 273 -7.66 -6.34 -1.46
CA CYS A 273 -8.62 -6.50 -2.55
C CYS A 273 -9.43 -7.81 -2.39
N GLY A 274 -8.75 -8.95 -2.23
CA GLY A 274 -9.45 -10.22 -2.01
C GLY A 274 -10.27 -10.24 -0.73
N GLY A 275 -9.81 -9.55 0.33
CA GLY A 275 -10.59 -9.33 1.55
C GLY A 275 -11.87 -8.52 1.32
N ILE A 276 -11.77 -7.44 0.55
CA ILE A 276 -12.88 -6.54 0.21
C ILE A 276 -13.89 -7.27 -0.69
N GLU A 277 -13.45 -7.99 -1.72
CA GLU A 277 -14.33 -8.80 -2.57
C GLU A 277 -15.14 -9.81 -1.76
N ARG A 278 -14.50 -10.52 -0.83
CA ARG A 278 -15.20 -11.47 0.05
C ARG A 278 -16.16 -10.79 1.02
N ARG A 279 -15.82 -9.58 1.50
CA ARG A 279 -16.67 -8.83 2.43
C ARG A 279 -17.90 -8.23 1.75
N PHE A 280 -17.78 -7.91 0.45
CA PHE A 280 -18.78 -7.22 -0.35
C PHE A 280 -19.01 -7.94 -1.70
N PRO A 281 -19.51 -9.19 -1.69
CA PRO A 281 -19.62 -10.01 -2.90
C PRO A 281 -20.61 -9.45 -3.94
N ASP A 282 -21.55 -8.62 -3.50
CA ASP A 282 -22.59 -8.04 -4.37
C ASP A 282 -22.17 -6.70 -5.01
N LEU A 283 -20.98 -6.17 -4.68
CA LEU A 283 -20.51 -4.92 -5.28
C LEU A 283 -19.95 -5.16 -6.69
N GLU A 284 -20.31 -4.27 -7.61
CA GLU A 284 -19.55 -4.05 -8.83
C GLU A 284 -18.24 -3.33 -8.50
N LEU A 285 -17.27 -4.10 -7.99
CA LEU A 285 -15.97 -3.62 -7.56
C LEU A 285 -14.97 -3.61 -8.71
N GLY A 286 -14.32 -2.47 -8.93
CA GLY A 286 -13.09 -2.34 -9.69
C GLY A 286 -12.02 -1.76 -8.79
N MET A 287 -11.05 -2.58 -8.37
CA MET A 287 -9.98 -2.16 -7.48
C MET A 287 -8.64 -2.31 -8.20
N ILE A 288 -7.80 -1.29 -8.05
CA ILE A 288 -6.41 -1.34 -8.50
C ILE A 288 -5.48 -0.87 -7.37
N ALA A 289 -4.28 -1.41 -7.36
CA ALA A 289 -3.11 -0.76 -6.80
C ALA A 289 -2.49 0.12 -7.89
N LEU A 290 -2.26 1.39 -7.59
CA LEU A 290 -1.50 2.29 -8.46
C LEU A 290 -0.06 2.35 -7.94
N GLU A 291 0.81 1.57 -8.57
CA GLU A 291 2.16 1.25 -8.11
C GLU A 291 3.22 2.09 -8.85
N TYR A 292 3.98 2.89 -8.12
CA TYR A 292 5.02 3.75 -8.68
C TYR A 292 6.43 3.26 -8.37
N GLY A 293 7.23 3.06 -9.42
CA GLY A 293 8.64 2.69 -9.27
C GLY A 293 9.47 3.76 -8.58
N THR A 294 10.50 3.31 -7.84
CA THR A 294 11.41 4.16 -7.06
C THR A 294 12.86 3.71 -7.21
N GLU A 295 13.25 2.60 -6.60
CA GLU A 295 14.59 2.01 -6.73
C GLU A 295 14.49 0.64 -7.41
N PRO A 296 15.60 0.06 -7.90
CA PRO A 296 15.55 -1.30 -8.42
C PRO A 296 15.23 -2.31 -7.31
N VAL A 297 14.68 -3.47 -7.72
CA VAL A 297 14.11 -4.46 -6.79
C VAL A 297 15.11 -4.98 -5.74
N PRO A 298 16.39 -5.29 -6.09
CA PRO A 298 17.37 -5.73 -5.10
C PRO A 298 17.58 -4.71 -3.96
N GLU A 299 17.66 -3.43 -4.29
CA GLU A 299 17.87 -2.32 -3.35
C GLU A 299 16.66 -2.17 -2.41
N ILE A 300 15.45 -2.32 -2.95
CA ILE A 300 14.20 -2.33 -2.16
C ILE A 300 14.19 -3.52 -1.20
N LEU A 301 14.53 -4.72 -1.65
CA LEU A 301 14.56 -5.93 -0.81
C LEU A 301 15.61 -5.82 0.30
N GLU A 302 16.80 -5.28 0.01
CA GLU A 302 17.82 -5.03 1.02
C GLU A 302 17.35 -3.99 2.03
N ALA A 303 16.73 -2.90 1.58
CA ALA A 303 16.19 -1.86 2.47
C ALA A 303 15.11 -2.43 3.41
N LEU A 304 14.23 -3.29 2.90
CA LEU A 304 13.23 -4.00 3.71
C LEU A 304 13.88 -4.95 4.72
N ARG A 305 14.89 -5.72 4.29
CA ARG A 305 15.65 -6.64 5.13
C ARG A 305 16.33 -5.90 6.30
N ALA A 306 16.98 -4.78 5.99
CA ALA A 306 17.63 -3.92 6.97
C ALA A 306 16.63 -3.32 7.97
N ASP A 307 15.49 -2.79 7.49
CA ASP A 307 14.44 -2.22 8.35
C ASP A 307 13.86 -3.28 9.30
N ASN A 308 13.60 -4.48 8.80
CA ASN A 308 13.07 -5.59 9.58
C ASN A 308 14.06 -6.04 10.66
N TRP A 309 15.34 -6.19 10.32
CA TRP A 309 16.40 -6.46 11.32
C TRP A 309 16.48 -5.34 12.36
N LEU A 310 16.49 -4.08 11.93
CA LEU A 310 16.62 -2.93 12.82
C LEU A 310 15.52 -2.89 13.89
N HIS A 311 14.28 -3.17 13.50
CA HIS A 311 13.14 -3.14 14.42
C HIS A 311 13.04 -4.37 15.33
N GLY A 312 13.62 -5.51 14.93
CA GLY A 312 13.60 -6.72 15.74
C GLY A 312 14.83 -6.94 16.63
N ARG A 313 16.03 -6.52 16.18
CA ARG A 313 17.32 -6.77 16.86
C ARG A 313 18.17 -5.50 17.03
N GLY A 314 17.96 -4.50 16.19
CA GLY A 314 18.72 -3.26 16.21
C GLY A 314 18.16 -2.17 17.12
N ASN A 315 18.69 -0.95 16.93
CA ASN A 315 18.22 0.25 17.62
C ASN A 315 18.15 1.45 16.64
N PRO A 316 16.95 1.96 16.32
CA PRO A 316 16.76 3.10 15.41
C PRO A 316 17.49 4.39 15.80
N ALA A 317 17.86 4.56 17.07
CA ALA A 317 18.57 5.76 17.55
C ALA A 317 20.09 5.74 17.28
N THR A 318 20.64 4.60 16.84
CA THR A 318 22.07 4.47 16.51
C THR A 318 22.39 5.11 15.14
N PRO A 319 23.67 5.40 14.84
CA PRO A 319 24.07 5.84 13.49
C PRO A 319 23.62 4.88 12.39
N LEU A 320 23.84 3.56 12.57
CA LEU A 320 23.37 2.51 11.66
C LEU A 320 21.85 2.56 11.53
N GLY A 321 21.12 2.67 12.65
CA GLY A 321 19.67 2.77 12.64
C GLY A 321 19.16 3.94 11.79
N ARG A 322 19.77 5.12 11.90
CA ARG A 322 19.41 6.27 11.07
C ARG A 322 19.71 6.06 9.58
N GLU A 323 20.81 5.40 9.25
CA GLU A 323 21.13 5.04 7.87
C GLU A 323 20.08 4.11 7.28
N VAL A 324 19.74 3.03 8.00
CA VAL A 324 18.70 2.08 7.60
C VAL A 324 17.34 2.78 7.44
N LYS A 325 16.97 3.68 8.37
CA LYS A 325 15.72 4.46 8.24
C LYS A 325 15.72 5.42 7.04
N ALA A 326 16.87 5.96 6.66
CA ALA A 326 16.99 6.77 5.44
C ALA A 326 16.86 5.90 4.18
N ARG A 327 17.49 4.72 4.18
CA ARG A 327 17.45 3.76 3.06
C ARG A 327 16.03 3.27 2.78
N ILE A 328 15.31 2.79 3.80
CA ILE A 328 13.92 2.34 3.62
C ILE A 328 13.00 3.48 3.16
N ARG A 329 13.27 4.72 3.57
CA ARG A 329 12.50 5.86 3.09
C ARG A 329 12.75 6.10 1.60
N ASN A 330 14.00 6.10 1.15
CA ASN A 330 14.36 6.34 -0.25
C ASN A 330 13.83 5.23 -1.18
N ALA A 331 13.88 3.97 -0.71
CA ALA A 331 13.34 2.81 -1.41
C ALA A 331 11.84 2.87 -1.69
N PHE A 332 11.09 3.78 -1.05
CA PHE A 332 9.64 3.92 -1.22
C PHE A 332 9.19 5.36 -1.47
N TYR A 333 10.11 6.33 -1.51
CA TYR A 333 9.80 7.73 -1.73
C TYR A 333 10.95 8.42 -2.46
N GLY A 334 10.78 8.60 -3.77
CA GLY A 334 11.81 9.17 -4.64
C GLY A 334 12.22 10.60 -4.33
N ASP A 335 11.45 11.32 -3.50
CA ASP A 335 11.67 12.68 -2.95
C ASP A 335 12.24 13.76 -3.90
N THR A 336 12.01 13.62 -5.21
CA THR A 336 12.35 14.63 -6.22
C THR A 336 11.09 15.33 -6.74
N ASP A 337 11.25 16.57 -7.21
CA ASP A 337 10.13 17.32 -7.82
C ASP A 337 9.63 16.67 -9.11
N SER A 338 10.50 15.98 -9.86
CA SER A 338 10.09 15.23 -11.06
C SER A 338 9.23 14.02 -10.69
N TRP A 339 9.68 13.19 -9.75
CA TRP A 339 8.91 12.01 -9.33
C TRP A 339 7.55 12.36 -8.73
N LYS A 340 7.49 13.42 -7.90
CA LYS A 340 6.23 13.94 -7.34
C LYS A 340 5.26 14.44 -8.41
N ARG A 341 5.79 15.01 -9.50
CA ARG A 341 4.99 15.43 -10.66
C ARG A 341 4.44 14.22 -11.40
N ASP A 342 5.27 13.22 -11.69
CA ASP A 342 4.86 12.00 -12.39
C ASP A 342 3.77 11.26 -11.61
N ILE A 343 3.91 11.15 -10.29
CA ILE A 343 2.87 10.60 -9.42
C ILE A 343 1.57 11.36 -9.57
N TRP A 344 1.63 12.68 -9.39
CA TRP A 344 0.44 13.52 -9.42
C TRP A 344 -0.29 13.41 -10.76
N GLU A 345 0.43 13.51 -11.87
CA GLU A 345 -0.14 13.45 -13.22
C GLU A 345 -0.80 12.10 -13.48
N ARG A 346 -0.11 10.99 -13.16
CA ARG A 346 -0.66 9.65 -13.35
C ARG A 346 -1.80 9.33 -12.39
N ALA A 347 -1.77 9.84 -11.16
CA ALA A 347 -2.86 9.67 -10.20
C ALA A 347 -4.12 10.40 -10.66
N VAL A 348 -3.98 11.64 -11.14
CA VAL A 348 -5.10 12.43 -11.67
C VAL A 348 -5.70 11.76 -12.91
N ASP A 349 -4.86 11.28 -13.83
CA ASP A 349 -5.31 10.51 -15.00
C ASP A 349 -6.12 9.28 -14.57
N THR A 350 -5.58 8.49 -13.64
CA THR A 350 -6.22 7.27 -13.12
C THR A 350 -7.54 7.57 -12.39
N GLN A 351 -7.57 8.62 -11.56
CA GLN A 351 -8.80 9.04 -10.87
C GLN A 351 -9.87 9.49 -11.86
N ARG A 352 -9.51 10.25 -12.90
CA ARG A 352 -10.46 10.70 -13.94
C ARG A 352 -11.05 9.53 -14.72
N LEU A 353 -10.26 8.51 -15.03
CA LEU A 353 -10.78 7.27 -15.63
C LEU A 353 -11.81 6.59 -14.73
N ALA A 354 -11.50 6.44 -13.43
CA ALA A 354 -12.44 5.89 -12.47
C ALA A 354 -13.71 6.75 -12.32
N VAL A 355 -13.59 8.08 -12.30
CA VAL A 355 -14.73 9.01 -12.26
C VAL A 355 -15.61 8.85 -13.50
N ALA A 356 -15.02 8.79 -14.68
CA ALA A 356 -15.75 8.60 -15.94
C ALA A 356 -16.52 7.26 -15.95
N ALA A 357 -15.89 6.19 -15.47
CA ALA A 357 -16.51 4.87 -15.35
C ALA A 357 -17.70 4.84 -14.37
N LEU A 358 -17.58 5.55 -13.25
CA LEU A 358 -18.69 5.69 -12.30
C LEU A 358 -19.81 6.58 -12.85
N ALA A 359 -19.49 7.63 -13.62
CA ALA A 359 -20.48 8.52 -14.22
C ALA A 359 -21.37 7.84 -15.27
N GLY A 360 -20.82 6.87 -16.01
CA GLY A 360 -21.52 6.15 -17.09
C GLY A 360 -22.44 5.01 -16.65
N GLY A 361 -22.63 4.83 -15.33
CA GLY A 361 -23.51 3.81 -14.73
C GLY A 361 -24.96 4.22 -14.62
#